data_AF-A0A3N4WMM6-F1
#
_entry.id   AF-A0A3N4WMM6-F1
#
_cell.length_a   1.000
_cell.length_b   1.000
_cell.length_c   1.000
_cell.angle_alpha   90.00
_cell.angle_beta   90.00
_cell.angle_gamma   90.00
#
_symmetry.space_group_name_H-M   'P 1'
#
loop_
_entity.id
_entity.type
_entity.pdbx_description
1 polymer ?
#
loop_
_entity_poly.entity_id
_entity_poly.type
_entity_poly.pdbx_seq_one_letter_code
_entity_poly.pdbx_strand_id
1 'polypeptide(L)'
;MALNEKPIISNQHGAFVMAFIPYFYGISASHWVNAHYWLGLSWLFLYLFSYPFFSLFYKKKKEKYQKWAIIYAIFAGLTIFPLLIMQPAILQFFIWILPLVGIQIYYAKKRDERNLLNTISAIISFGIIGMASFYLATEQYNFAILFHPSLFFIATTLYIKSVARERKNPRYLTVSIAFHWGIFFLYLTQGALLIALAYFFASLRATIIPTRKLTIKQIGLLEFPIIALFFFCLIFS
;
A
#
# COMPACT_ATOMS: atom_id res chain seq x y z
N MET A 1 -16.33 16.80 -24.01
CA MET A 1 -16.25 17.48 -22.69
C MET A 1 -14.78 17.80 -22.43
N ALA A 2 -14.36 19.04 -22.66
CA ALA A 2 -12.94 19.42 -22.50
C ALA A 2 -12.51 19.30 -21.03
N LEU A 3 -11.45 18.52 -20.76
CA LEU A 3 -10.82 18.36 -19.45
C LEU A 3 -10.01 19.61 -19.09
N ASN A 4 -10.65 20.79 -18.98
CA ASN A 4 -9.98 22.02 -18.55
C ASN A 4 -9.70 22.08 -17.03
N GLU A 5 -10.14 21.06 -16.28
CA GLU A 5 -9.92 20.98 -14.84
C GLU A 5 -8.80 19.99 -14.51
N LYS A 6 -7.92 20.36 -13.58
CA LYS A 6 -6.84 19.48 -13.11
C LYS A 6 -7.40 18.18 -12.50
N PRO A 7 -6.83 17.01 -12.84
CA PRO A 7 -7.15 15.73 -12.20
C PRO A 7 -7.10 15.79 -10.67
N ILE A 8 -8.07 15.15 -10.00
CA ILE A 8 -8.06 15.02 -8.55
C ILE A 8 -7.23 13.79 -8.17
N ILE A 9 -6.02 14.05 -7.69
CA ILE A 9 -5.09 13.02 -7.20
C ILE A 9 -4.77 13.30 -5.73
N SER A 10 -4.53 12.24 -4.95
CA SER A 10 -4.06 12.37 -3.57
C SER A 10 -2.64 12.93 -3.52
N ASN A 11 -2.36 13.80 -2.54
CA ASN A 11 -1.01 14.33 -2.30
C ASN A 11 -0.07 13.31 -1.59
N GLN A 12 -0.54 12.08 -1.37
CA GLN A 12 0.19 11.04 -0.62
C GLN A 12 1.07 10.20 -1.56
N HIS A 13 2.19 10.78 -2.01
CA HIS A 13 3.14 10.10 -2.90
C HIS A 13 3.68 8.78 -2.31
N GLY A 14 3.87 8.70 -0.99
CA GLY A 14 4.29 7.45 -0.32
C GLY A 14 3.25 6.34 -0.43
N ALA A 15 1.95 6.65 -0.41
CA ALA A 15 0.89 5.66 -0.54
C ALA A 15 0.87 5.01 -1.94
N PHE A 16 1.31 5.73 -2.97
CA PHE A 16 1.46 5.19 -4.32
C PHE A 16 2.51 4.08 -4.36
N VAL A 17 3.67 4.31 -3.73
CA VAL A 17 4.73 3.30 -3.65
C VAL A 17 4.26 2.06 -2.88
N MET A 18 3.54 2.27 -1.76
CA MET A 18 2.96 1.19 -0.97
C MET A 18 1.95 0.36 -1.75
N ALA A 19 1.18 0.99 -2.65
CA ALA A 19 0.17 0.33 -3.47
C ALA A 19 0.76 -0.57 -4.57
N PHE A 20 1.95 -0.24 -5.10
CA PHE A 20 2.52 -0.93 -6.25
C PHE A 20 3.64 -1.91 -5.92
N ILE A 21 4.35 -1.76 -4.80
CA ILE A 21 5.40 -2.71 -4.40
C ILE A 21 4.89 -4.16 -4.33
N PRO A 22 3.74 -4.47 -3.69
CA PRO A 22 3.23 -5.84 -3.66
C PRO A 22 2.91 -6.39 -5.06
N TYR A 23 2.35 -5.55 -5.94
CA TYR A 23 2.04 -5.92 -7.32
C TYR A 23 3.31 -6.34 -8.09
N PHE A 24 4.38 -5.55 -8.01
CA PHE A 24 5.64 -5.89 -8.65
C PHE A 24 6.35 -7.06 -7.99
N TYR A 25 6.24 -7.20 -6.66
CA TYR A 25 6.77 -8.37 -5.96
C TYR A 25 6.09 -9.67 -6.43
N GLY A 26 4.78 -9.62 -6.68
CA GLY A 26 4.05 -10.75 -7.25
C GLY A 26 4.55 -11.16 -8.64
N ILE A 27 4.91 -10.19 -9.49
CA ILE A 27 5.52 -10.44 -10.80
C ILE A 27 6.91 -11.07 -10.63
N SER A 28 7.76 -10.51 -9.78
CA SER A 28 9.14 -10.99 -9.62
C SER A 28 9.21 -12.39 -9.00
N ALA A 29 8.29 -12.72 -8.11
CA ALA A 29 8.20 -14.04 -7.49
C ALA A 29 7.60 -15.11 -8.43
N SER A 30 7.03 -14.70 -9.56
CA SER A 30 6.48 -15.59 -10.59
C SER A 30 7.17 -15.36 -11.93
N HIS A 31 6.49 -14.76 -12.89
CA HIS A 31 7.01 -14.26 -14.16
C HIS A 31 5.97 -13.33 -14.79
N TRP A 32 6.38 -12.56 -15.80
CA TRP A 32 5.45 -11.69 -16.51
C TRP A 32 4.49 -12.47 -17.41
N VAL A 33 3.21 -12.09 -17.38
CA VAL A 33 2.16 -12.51 -18.33
C VAL A 33 1.32 -11.30 -18.72
N ASN A 34 0.71 -11.32 -19.91
CA ASN A 34 -0.05 -10.18 -20.44
C ASN A 34 -1.17 -9.69 -19.52
N ALA A 35 -1.74 -10.57 -18.69
CA ALA A 35 -2.75 -10.22 -17.70
C ALA A 35 -2.25 -9.18 -16.67
N HIS A 36 -0.95 -9.17 -16.36
CA HIS A 36 -0.35 -8.21 -15.44
C HIS A 36 -0.54 -6.77 -15.92
N TYR A 37 -0.37 -6.50 -17.22
CA TYR A 37 -0.58 -5.18 -17.79
C TYR A 37 -1.99 -4.64 -17.45
N TRP A 38 -3.01 -5.46 -17.65
CA TRP A 38 -4.40 -5.10 -17.37
C TRP A 38 -4.69 -4.98 -15.86
N LEU A 39 -4.11 -5.86 -15.03
CA LEU A 39 -4.19 -5.73 -13.58
C LEU A 39 -3.53 -4.44 -13.08
N GLY A 40 -2.31 -4.13 -13.53
CA GLY A 40 -1.58 -2.94 -13.14
C GLY A 40 -2.32 -1.65 -13.53
N LEU A 41 -2.93 -1.63 -14.72
CA LEU A 41 -3.68 -0.48 -15.21
C LEU A 41 -5.03 -0.30 -14.48
N SER A 42 -5.77 -1.39 -14.27
CA SER A 42 -7.01 -1.35 -13.48
C SER A 42 -6.73 -0.96 -12.03
N TRP A 43 -5.65 -1.48 -11.44
CA TRP A 43 -5.19 -1.12 -10.10
C TRP A 43 -4.77 0.35 -10.00
N LEU A 44 -4.06 0.88 -10.99
CA LEU A 44 -3.73 2.31 -11.07
C LEU A 44 -4.98 3.17 -11.04
N PHE A 45 -5.98 2.86 -11.88
CA PHE A 45 -7.21 3.65 -11.93
C PHE A 45 -8.07 3.48 -10.67
N LEU A 46 -8.08 2.30 -10.03
CA LEU A 46 -8.71 2.11 -8.73
C LEU A 46 -8.01 2.91 -7.62
N TYR A 47 -6.68 2.99 -7.64
CA TYR A 47 -5.92 3.84 -6.73
C TYR A 47 -6.28 5.32 -6.93
N LEU A 48 -6.33 5.79 -8.18
CA LEU A 48 -6.73 7.17 -8.50
C LEU A 48 -8.20 7.45 -8.14
N PHE A 49 -9.09 6.46 -8.30
CA PHE A 49 -10.49 6.50 -7.91
C PHE A 49 -10.68 6.66 -6.39
N SER A 50 -9.83 6.02 -5.58
CA SER A 50 -10.01 5.93 -4.13
C SER A 50 -10.19 7.30 -3.46
N TYR A 51 -9.33 8.28 -3.76
CA TYR A 51 -9.36 9.60 -3.13
C TYR A 51 -10.64 10.41 -3.47
N PRO A 52 -11.02 10.61 -4.74
CA PRO A 52 -12.27 11.28 -5.06
C PRO A 52 -13.49 10.51 -4.57
N PHE A 53 -13.48 9.17 -4.60
CA PHE A 53 -14.57 8.35 -4.06
C PHE A 53 -14.78 8.57 -2.56
N PHE A 54 -13.73 8.40 -1.74
CA PHE A 54 -13.84 8.61 -0.29
C PHE A 54 -14.17 10.05 0.07
N SER A 55 -13.71 11.02 -0.73
CA SER A 55 -14.04 12.44 -0.56
C SER A 55 -15.55 12.73 -0.64
N LEU A 56 -16.34 11.89 -1.34
CA LEU A 56 -17.80 12.06 -1.45
C LEU A 56 -18.55 11.94 -0.13
N PHE A 57 -17.97 11.25 0.85
CA PHE A 57 -18.61 11.02 2.15
C PHE A 57 -18.56 12.25 3.06
N TYR A 58 -17.67 13.21 2.80
CA TYR A 58 -17.46 14.32 3.73
C TYR A 58 -17.24 15.71 3.10
N LYS A 59 -16.90 15.81 1.81
CA LYS A 59 -16.72 17.12 1.16
C LYS A 59 -18.07 17.75 0.81
N LYS A 60 -18.16 19.08 0.99
CA LYS A 60 -19.36 19.88 0.67
C LYS A 60 -19.60 20.01 -0.84
N LYS A 61 -18.55 20.33 -1.62
CA LYS A 61 -18.63 20.48 -3.09
C LYS A 61 -18.40 19.12 -3.78
N LYS A 62 -19.44 18.29 -3.85
CA LYS A 62 -19.31 16.89 -4.32
C LYS A 62 -19.13 16.75 -5.83
N GLU A 63 -19.68 17.66 -6.64
CA GLU A 63 -19.70 17.58 -8.11
C GLU A 63 -18.32 17.29 -8.72
N LYS A 64 -17.29 18.04 -8.31
CA LYS A 64 -15.92 17.86 -8.79
C LYS A 64 -15.38 16.46 -8.47
N TYR A 65 -15.60 15.98 -7.24
CA TYR A 65 -15.14 14.66 -6.81
C TYR A 65 -15.95 13.54 -7.47
N GLN A 66 -17.25 13.73 -7.69
CA GLN A 66 -18.11 12.77 -8.40
C GLN A 66 -17.64 12.61 -9.84
N LYS A 67 -17.39 13.72 -10.54
CA LYS A 67 -16.87 13.71 -11.91
C LYS A 67 -15.58 12.89 -12.03
N TRP A 68 -14.59 13.16 -11.18
CA TRP A 68 -13.32 12.43 -11.22
C TRP A 68 -13.44 10.98 -10.74
N ALA A 69 -14.30 10.69 -9.76
CA ALA A 69 -14.61 9.32 -9.37
C ALA A 69 -15.23 8.54 -10.54
N ILE A 70 -16.19 9.12 -11.27
CA ILE A 70 -16.79 8.48 -12.45
C ILE A 70 -15.76 8.24 -13.53
N ILE A 71 -14.93 9.25 -13.85
CA ILE A 71 -13.87 9.12 -14.87
C ILE A 71 -12.93 7.96 -14.52
N TYR A 72 -12.40 7.93 -13.29
CA TYR A 72 -11.49 6.85 -12.88
C TYR A 72 -12.18 5.49 -12.80
N ALA A 73 -13.45 5.43 -12.40
CA ALA A 73 -14.23 4.19 -12.40
C ALA A 73 -14.44 3.66 -13.82
N ILE A 74 -14.71 4.52 -14.80
CA ILE A 74 -14.82 4.13 -16.22
C ILE A 74 -13.50 3.55 -16.71
N PHE A 75 -12.37 4.22 -16.47
CA PHE A 75 -11.06 3.69 -16.86
C PHE A 75 -10.70 2.39 -16.15
N ALA A 76 -11.00 2.26 -14.85
CA ALA A 76 -10.84 1.01 -14.13
C ALA A 76 -11.71 -0.11 -14.74
N GLY A 77 -12.96 0.18 -15.08
CA GLY A 77 -13.89 -0.75 -15.73
C GLY A 77 -13.43 -1.19 -17.13
N LEU A 78 -12.95 -0.27 -17.95
CA LEU A 78 -12.44 -0.57 -19.30
C LEU A 78 -11.18 -1.45 -19.26
N THR A 79 -10.37 -1.31 -18.21
CA THR A 79 -9.06 -1.99 -18.11
C THR A 79 -9.15 -3.31 -17.35
N ILE A 80 -10.12 -3.45 -16.45
CA ILE A 80 -10.41 -4.74 -15.83
C ILE A 80 -11.14 -5.69 -16.80
N PHE A 81 -11.91 -5.17 -17.76
CA PHE A 81 -12.71 -6.01 -18.67
C PHE A 81 -11.85 -7.03 -19.48
N PRO A 82 -10.75 -6.63 -20.15
CA PRO A 82 -9.85 -7.59 -20.77
C PRO A 82 -9.24 -8.58 -19.78
N LEU A 83 -8.91 -8.14 -18.57
CA LEU A 83 -8.39 -9.03 -17.52
C LEU A 83 -9.40 -10.13 -17.15
N LEU A 84 -10.68 -9.80 -17.06
CA LEU A 84 -11.73 -10.77 -16.70
C LEU A 84 -11.99 -11.80 -17.80
N ILE A 85 -11.78 -11.43 -19.07
CA ILE A 85 -11.83 -12.39 -20.18
C ILE A 85 -10.65 -13.37 -20.09
N MET A 86 -9.46 -12.86 -19.75
CA MET A 86 -8.24 -13.66 -19.67
C MET A 86 -8.19 -14.55 -18.43
N GLN A 87 -8.58 -14.03 -17.26
CA GLN A 87 -8.53 -14.74 -15.99
C GLN A 87 -9.68 -14.34 -15.05
N PRO A 88 -10.90 -14.89 -15.24
CA PRO A 88 -12.07 -14.55 -14.44
C PRO A 88 -11.93 -14.92 -12.97
N ALA A 89 -11.10 -15.93 -12.65
CA ALA A 89 -10.80 -16.35 -11.29
C ALA A 89 -10.18 -15.23 -10.42
N ILE A 90 -9.61 -14.18 -11.03
CA ILE A 90 -9.08 -13.02 -10.30
C ILE A 90 -10.14 -12.32 -9.42
N LEU A 91 -11.43 -12.50 -9.74
CA LEU A 91 -12.53 -11.94 -8.95
C LEU A 91 -12.56 -12.42 -7.50
N GLN A 92 -12.02 -13.61 -7.21
CA GLN A 92 -11.97 -14.15 -5.85
C GLN A 92 -11.21 -13.25 -4.87
N PHE A 93 -10.24 -12.45 -5.36
CA PHE A 93 -9.47 -11.53 -4.52
C PHE A 93 -10.33 -10.35 -4.01
N PHE A 94 -11.41 -9.98 -4.72
CA PHE A 94 -12.33 -8.94 -4.27
C PHE A 94 -13.11 -9.35 -3.02
N ILE A 95 -13.36 -10.64 -2.81
CA ILE A 95 -14.03 -11.15 -1.60
C ILE A 95 -13.26 -10.70 -0.35
N TRP A 96 -11.93 -10.70 -0.43
CA TRP A 96 -11.04 -10.28 0.66
C TRP A 96 -10.88 -8.76 0.75
N ILE A 97 -10.87 -8.06 -0.39
CA ILE A 97 -10.69 -6.60 -0.44
C ILE A 97 -11.97 -5.86 0.01
N LEU A 98 -13.17 -6.36 -0.31
CA LEU A 98 -14.43 -5.67 -0.04
C LEU A 98 -14.67 -5.36 1.46
N PRO A 99 -14.45 -6.29 2.42
CA PRO A 99 -14.53 -5.98 3.84
C PRO A 99 -13.55 -4.86 4.26
N LEU A 100 -12.34 -4.85 3.70
CA LEU A 100 -11.31 -3.84 3.99
C LEU A 100 -11.72 -2.48 3.43
N VAL A 101 -12.34 -2.43 2.24
CA VAL A 101 -12.94 -1.21 1.71
C VAL A 101 -14.09 -0.74 2.60
N GLY A 102 -14.86 -1.63 3.20
CA GLY A 102 -15.88 -1.30 4.20
C GLY A 102 -15.31 -0.54 5.41
N ILE A 103 -14.17 -1.00 5.94
CA ILE A 103 -13.43 -0.29 7.00
C ILE A 103 -13.01 1.11 6.52
N GLN A 104 -12.52 1.22 5.29
CA GLN A 104 -12.11 2.52 4.74
C GLN A 104 -13.27 3.49 4.55
N ILE A 105 -14.42 3.01 4.07
CA ILE A 105 -15.66 3.80 3.97
C ILE A 105 -16.10 4.28 5.35
N TYR A 106 -16.04 3.43 6.37
CA TYR A 106 -16.39 3.79 7.74
C TYR A 106 -15.53 4.96 8.25
N TYR A 107 -14.22 4.89 8.08
CA TYR A 107 -13.30 5.96 8.50
C TYR A 107 -13.41 7.23 7.64
N ALA A 108 -13.69 7.09 6.34
CA ALA A 108 -13.98 8.23 5.46
C ALA A 108 -15.22 9.00 5.91
N LYS A 109 -16.32 8.29 6.26
CA LYS A 109 -17.54 8.90 6.80
C LYS A 109 -17.29 9.64 8.12
N LYS A 110 -16.43 9.09 8.98
CA LYS A 110 -15.99 9.72 10.23
C LYS A 110 -14.98 10.85 10.05
N ARG A 111 -14.48 11.10 8.83
CA ARG A 111 -13.40 12.06 8.54
C ARG A 111 -12.10 11.74 9.28
N ASP A 112 -11.88 10.46 9.60
CA ASP A 112 -10.69 9.96 10.30
C ASP A 112 -9.89 9.03 9.39
N GLU A 113 -9.58 9.51 8.18
CA GLU A 113 -8.78 8.79 7.19
C GLU A 113 -7.36 8.46 7.69
N ARG A 114 -6.90 9.16 8.73
CA ARG A 114 -5.56 8.99 9.32
C ARG A 114 -5.54 7.94 10.43
N ASN A 115 -6.67 7.26 10.66
CA ASN A 115 -6.75 6.17 11.61
C ASN A 115 -5.79 5.03 11.24
N LEU A 116 -5.23 4.38 12.26
CA LEU A 116 -4.32 3.26 12.05
C LEU A 116 -5.04 2.07 11.40
N LEU A 117 -6.26 1.74 11.83
CA LEU A 117 -7.05 0.63 11.26
C LEU A 117 -7.41 0.90 9.79
N ASN A 118 -7.75 2.15 9.47
CA ASN A 118 -7.94 2.57 8.08
C ASN A 118 -6.68 2.32 7.24
N THR A 119 -5.52 2.76 7.75
CA THR A 119 -4.24 2.61 7.04
C THR A 119 -3.85 1.14 6.87
N ILE A 120 -4.02 0.32 7.92
CA ILE A 120 -3.75 -1.12 7.88
C ILE A 120 -4.67 -1.79 6.86
N SER A 121 -5.96 -1.46 6.83
CA SER A 121 -6.89 -2.04 5.87
C SER A 121 -6.50 -1.76 4.41
N ALA A 122 -6.00 -0.55 4.12
CA ALA A 122 -5.47 -0.21 2.80
C ALA A 122 -4.19 -1.01 2.47
N ILE A 123 -3.26 -1.12 3.43
CA ILE A 123 -2.01 -1.89 3.24
C ILE A 123 -2.31 -3.36 2.95
N ILE A 124 -3.24 -3.98 3.68
CA ILE A 124 -3.64 -5.37 3.45
C ILE A 124 -4.26 -5.51 2.05
N SER A 125 -5.11 -4.57 1.62
CA SER A 125 -5.64 -4.58 0.25
C SER A 125 -4.52 -4.53 -0.81
N PHE A 126 -3.47 -3.74 -0.58
CA PHE A 126 -2.32 -3.67 -1.48
C PHE A 126 -1.58 -5.02 -1.55
N GLY A 127 -1.36 -5.67 -0.40
CA GLY A 127 -0.77 -7.00 -0.35
C GLY A 127 -1.64 -8.07 -1.03
N ILE A 128 -2.97 -7.98 -0.92
CA ILE A 128 -3.90 -8.89 -1.63
C ILE A 128 -3.77 -8.72 -3.14
N ILE A 129 -3.62 -7.49 -3.64
CA ILE A 129 -3.33 -7.24 -5.06
C ILE A 129 -1.97 -7.81 -5.47
N GLY A 130 -0.96 -7.78 -4.60
CA GLY A 130 0.30 -8.48 -4.84
C GLY A 130 0.12 -9.99 -5.00
N MET A 131 -0.68 -10.61 -4.14
CA MET A 131 -1.02 -12.04 -4.25
C MET A 131 -1.84 -12.33 -5.51
N ALA A 132 -2.75 -11.43 -5.89
CA ALA A 132 -3.50 -11.51 -7.15
C ALA A 132 -2.56 -11.44 -8.36
N SER A 133 -1.55 -10.57 -8.32
CA SER A 133 -0.50 -10.45 -9.33
C SER A 133 0.21 -11.79 -9.54
N PHE A 134 0.74 -12.38 -8.46
CA PHE A 134 1.39 -13.70 -8.50
C PHE A 134 0.47 -14.83 -9.02
N TYR A 135 -0.80 -14.79 -8.63
CA TYR A 135 -1.80 -15.77 -9.07
C TYR A 135 -2.02 -15.74 -10.59
N LEU A 136 -1.89 -14.59 -11.25
CA LEU A 136 -2.08 -14.48 -12.70
C LEU A 136 -1.12 -15.36 -13.51
N ALA A 137 0.09 -15.59 -12.99
CA ALA A 137 1.12 -16.39 -13.67
C ALA A 137 1.19 -17.84 -13.18
N THR A 138 0.67 -18.13 -11.99
CA THR A 138 0.89 -19.43 -11.32
C THR A 138 -0.37 -20.19 -10.97
N GLU A 139 -1.51 -19.49 -10.89
CA GLU A 139 -2.78 -19.99 -10.36
C GLU A 139 -2.67 -20.56 -8.93
N GLN A 140 -1.63 -20.18 -8.19
CA GLN A 140 -1.39 -20.58 -6.82
C GLN A 140 -1.51 -19.40 -5.87
N TYR A 141 -1.91 -19.69 -4.64
CA TYR A 141 -1.86 -18.72 -3.56
C TYR A 141 -0.50 -18.71 -2.91
N ASN A 142 0.08 -17.52 -2.74
CA ASN A 142 1.29 -17.34 -1.95
C ASN A 142 1.11 -16.20 -0.96
N PHE A 143 0.84 -16.57 0.30
CA PHE A 143 0.62 -15.62 1.39
C PHE A 143 1.88 -14.83 1.76
N ALA A 144 3.08 -15.29 1.39
CA ALA A 144 4.31 -14.54 1.61
C ALA A 144 4.27 -13.18 0.89
N ILE A 145 3.65 -13.15 -0.30
CA ILE A 145 3.49 -11.95 -1.14
C ILE A 145 2.52 -10.94 -0.52
N LEU A 146 1.55 -11.42 0.25
CA LEU A 146 0.73 -10.58 1.12
C LEU A 146 1.52 -10.10 2.34
N PHE A 147 2.15 -11.03 3.08
CA PHE A 147 2.70 -10.74 4.40
C PHE A 147 3.96 -9.87 4.37
N HIS A 148 4.93 -10.16 3.51
CA HIS A 148 6.22 -9.45 3.53
C HIS A 148 6.04 -7.93 3.34
N PRO A 149 5.40 -7.44 2.27
CA PRO A 149 5.20 -5.99 2.11
C PRO A 149 4.19 -5.42 3.10
N SER A 150 3.14 -6.17 3.47
CA SER A 150 2.14 -5.65 4.42
C SER A 150 2.76 -5.37 5.79
N LEU A 151 3.52 -6.32 6.34
CA LEU A 151 4.21 -6.15 7.62
C LEU A 151 5.17 -4.97 7.57
N PHE A 152 5.91 -4.82 6.47
CA PHE A 152 6.89 -3.75 6.32
C PHE A 152 6.21 -2.37 6.28
N PHE A 153 5.10 -2.25 5.56
CA PHE A 153 4.34 -1.01 5.47
C PHE A 153 3.54 -0.69 6.74
N ILE A 154 3.11 -1.71 7.49
CA ILE A 154 2.51 -1.53 8.83
C ILE A 154 3.58 -1.00 9.79
N ALA A 155 4.76 -1.61 9.82
CA ALA A 155 5.91 -1.16 10.61
C ALA A 155 6.25 0.30 10.27
N THR A 156 6.37 0.61 8.98
CA THR A 156 6.62 1.96 8.47
C THR A 156 5.53 2.95 8.89
N THR A 157 4.25 2.55 8.88
CA THR A 157 3.15 3.39 9.34
C THR A 157 3.26 3.72 10.84
N LEU A 158 3.61 2.75 11.67
CA LEU A 158 3.87 2.95 13.10
C LEU A 158 5.03 3.91 13.32
N TYR A 159 6.11 3.75 12.53
CA TYR A 159 7.25 4.66 12.56
C TYR A 159 6.86 6.08 12.19
N ILE A 160 6.20 6.30 11.05
CA ILE A 160 5.76 7.63 10.61
C ILE A 160 4.82 8.28 11.63
N LYS A 161 3.94 7.50 12.28
CA LYS A 161 3.15 8.01 13.40
C LYS A 161 4.06 8.45 14.55
N SER A 162 5.04 7.65 14.95
CA SER A 162 5.95 7.97 16.06
C SER A 162 6.83 9.21 15.84
N VAL A 163 7.21 9.54 14.60
CA VAL A 163 8.13 10.66 14.32
C VAL A 163 7.46 11.91 13.77
N ALA A 164 6.28 11.80 13.18
CA ALA A 164 5.58 12.93 12.55
C ALA A 164 4.23 13.23 13.20
N ARG A 165 3.28 12.29 13.13
CA ARG A 165 1.85 12.59 13.43
C ARG A 165 1.53 12.54 14.93
N GLU A 166 2.15 11.62 15.64
CA GLU A 166 1.90 11.27 17.04
C GLU A 166 3.18 11.39 17.87
N ARG A 167 4.08 12.31 17.47
CA ARG A 167 5.44 12.43 18.02
C ARG A 167 5.51 12.62 19.53
N LYS A 168 4.48 13.21 20.14
CA LYS A 168 4.39 13.43 21.58
C LYS A 168 3.92 12.18 22.36
N ASN A 169 3.48 11.13 21.67
CA ASN A 169 2.97 9.91 22.29
C ASN A 169 4.07 8.83 22.33
N PRO A 170 4.67 8.56 23.50
CA PRO A 170 5.78 7.61 23.62
C PRO A 170 5.38 6.16 23.29
N ARG A 171 4.08 5.83 23.35
CA ARG A 171 3.59 4.49 22.99
C ARG A 171 3.84 4.18 21.52
N TYR A 172 3.63 5.15 20.62
CA TYR A 172 3.89 4.93 19.19
C TYR A 172 5.36 4.69 18.90
N LEU A 173 6.27 5.38 19.60
CA LEU A 173 7.71 5.15 19.47
C LEU A 173 8.08 3.75 19.95
N THR A 174 7.62 3.38 21.15
CA THR A 174 7.90 2.07 21.74
C THR A 174 7.39 0.93 20.86
N VAL A 175 6.13 1.02 20.42
CA VAL A 175 5.51 0.03 19.53
C VAL A 175 6.22 -0.01 18.18
N SER A 176 6.62 1.14 17.62
CA SER A 176 7.37 1.16 16.36
C SER A 176 8.71 0.43 16.48
N ILE A 177 9.51 0.74 17.50
CA ILE A 177 10.84 0.12 17.70
C ILE A 177 10.67 -1.39 17.94
N ALA A 178 9.77 -1.78 18.86
CA ALA A 178 9.51 -3.18 19.18
C ALA A 178 9.03 -3.96 17.95
N PHE A 179 8.15 -3.39 17.13
CA PHE A 179 7.64 -4.05 15.94
C PHE A 179 8.73 -4.25 14.87
N HIS A 180 9.58 -3.24 14.61
CA HIS A 180 10.66 -3.39 13.63
C HIS A 180 11.69 -4.44 14.05
N TRP A 181 12.18 -4.36 15.29
CA TRP A 181 13.15 -5.34 15.80
C TRP A 181 12.55 -6.73 15.93
N GLY A 182 11.28 -6.85 16.35
CA GLY A 182 10.58 -8.13 16.42
C GLY A 182 10.51 -8.81 15.05
N ILE A 183 10.16 -8.07 13.99
CA ILE A 183 10.10 -8.62 12.63
C ILE A 183 11.51 -8.90 12.07
N PHE A 184 12.52 -8.08 12.40
CA PHE A 184 13.92 -8.37 12.08
C PHE A 184 14.34 -9.74 12.62
N PHE A 185 14.16 -9.98 13.93
CA PHE A 185 14.53 -11.25 14.55
C PHE A 185 13.69 -12.41 14.02
N LEU A 186 12.39 -12.19 13.75
CA LEU A 186 11.53 -13.20 13.13
C LEU A 186 12.13 -13.70 11.80
N TYR A 187 12.41 -12.81 10.85
CA TYR A 187 12.99 -13.22 9.56
C TYR A 187 14.41 -13.78 9.69
N LEU A 188 15.20 -13.27 10.64
CA LEU A 188 16.53 -13.81 10.92
C LEU A 188 16.45 -15.28 11.35
N THR A 189 15.52 -15.62 12.26
CA THR A 189 15.33 -17.01 12.74
C THR A 189 14.76 -17.95 11.68
N GLN A 190 14.03 -17.42 10.69
CA GLN A 190 13.51 -18.19 9.56
C GLN A 190 14.55 -18.40 8.44
N GLY A 191 15.74 -17.81 8.54
CA GLY A 191 16.77 -17.88 7.50
C GLY A 191 16.50 -16.97 6.30
N ALA A 192 15.49 -16.10 6.35
CA ALA A 192 15.18 -15.13 5.29
C ALA A 192 16.12 -13.92 5.35
N LEU A 193 17.42 -14.15 5.12
CA LEU A 193 18.50 -13.20 5.43
C LEU A 193 18.38 -11.87 4.70
N LEU A 194 17.92 -11.85 3.44
CA LEU A 194 17.75 -10.61 2.69
C LEU A 194 16.60 -9.77 3.23
N ILE A 195 15.47 -10.38 3.56
CA ILE A 195 14.35 -9.68 4.19
C ILE A 195 14.76 -9.18 5.57
N ALA A 196 15.47 -10.01 6.36
CA ALA A 196 16.04 -9.59 7.64
C ALA A 196 16.98 -8.40 7.48
N LEU A 197 17.85 -8.37 6.45
CA LEU A 197 18.73 -7.24 6.17
C LEU A 197 17.94 -5.93 5.94
N ALA A 198 16.86 -5.97 5.17
CA ALA A 198 16.00 -4.81 4.98
C ALA A 198 15.39 -4.33 6.31
N TYR A 199 14.90 -5.26 7.14
CA TYR A 199 14.37 -4.93 8.46
C TYR A 199 15.45 -4.44 9.44
N PHE A 200 16.70 -4.88 9.32
CA PHE A 200 17.80 -4.37 10.12
C PHE A 200 17.98 -2.86 9.90
N PHE A 201 18.09 -2.43 8.65
CA PHE A 201 18.20 -1.00 8.32
C PHE A 201 16.93 -0.22 8.69
N ALA A 202 15.75 -0.80 8.48
CA ALA A 202 14.49 -0.18 8.92
C ALA A 202 14.40 -0.02 10.45
N SER A 203 14.95 -0.98 11.21
CA SER A 203 15.01 -0.98 12.68
C SER A 203 16.01 0.05 13.21
N LEU A 204 17.20 0.12 12.60
CA LEU A 204 18.18 1.17 12.88
C LEU A 204 17.55 2.56 12.66
N ARG A 205 16.89 2.76 11.51
CA ARG A 205 16.17 4.01 11.23
C ARG A 205 15.09 4.28 12.29
N ALA A 206 14.27 3.29 12.64
CA ALA A 206 13.22 3.44 13.64
C ALA A 206 13.76 3.78 15.04
N THR A 207 15.00 3.42 15.36
CA THR A 207 15.64 3.69 16.64
C THR A 207 16.39 5.04 16.64
N ILE A 208 17.13 5.34 15.57
CA ILE A 208 18.03 6.49 15.50
C ILE A 208 17.27 7.77 15.13
N ILE A 209 16.42 7.75 14.11
CA ILE A 209 15.79 8.96 13.57
C ILE A 209 14.92 9.71 14.59
N PRO A 210 14.13 9.05 15.47
CA PRO A 210 13.34 9.77 16.47
C PRO A 210 14.16 10.67 17.41
N THR A 211 15.45 10.35 17.62
CA THR A 211 16.37 11.14 18.45
C THR A 211 16.93 12.38 17.72
N ARG A 212 16.70 12.47 16.40
CA ARG A 212 17.18 13.57 15.55
C ARG A 212 16.08 14.62 15.35
N LYS A 213 16.45 15.90 15.22
CA LYS A 213 15.53 17.01 14.92
C LYS A 213 15.30 17.16 13.40
N LEU A 214 14.74 16.13 12.77
CA LEU A 214 14.41 16.17 11.34
C LEU A 214 13.03 16.75 11.05
N THR A 215 12.89 17.39 9.90
CA THR A 215 11.62 17.88 9.37
C THR A 215 10.79 16.74 8.76
N ILE A 216 9.47 16.91 8.65
CA ILE A 216 8.57 15.92 8.02
C ILE A 216 9.02 15.61 6.57
N LYS A 217 9.50 16.61 5.84
CA LYS A 217 10.00 16.43 4.47
C LYS A 217 11.25 15.54 4.44
N GLN A 218 12.21 15.78 5.34
CA GLN A 218 13.41 14.94 5.45
C GLN A 218 13.07 13.52 5.86
N ILE A 219 12.17 13.33 6.82
CA ILE A 219 11.67 12.01 7.22
C ILE A 219 11.08 11.29 6.01
N GLY A 220 10.19 11.95 5.26
CA GLY A 220 9.59 11.36 4.06
C GLY A 220 10.60 11.01 2.96
N LEU A 221 11.66 11.82 2.79
CA LEU A 221 12.73 11.53 1.84
C LEU A 221 13.57 10.31 2.25
N LEU A 222 13.84 10.15 3.56
CA LEU A 222 14.59 9.00 4.09
C LEU A 222 13.85 7.66 3.94
N GLU A 223 12.53 7.67 3.75
CA GLU A 223 11.78 6.44 3.51
C GLU A 223 12.07 5.83 2.15
N PHE A 224 12.37 6.63 1.12
CA PHE A 224 12.59 6.11 -0.23
C PHE A 224 13.78 5.13 -0.30
N PRO A 225 14.98 5.43 0.27
CA PRO A 225 16.08 4.47 0.33
C PRO A 225 15.73 3.18 1.10
N ILE A 226 15.01 3.29 2.23
CA ILE A 226 14.64 2.11 3.04
C ILE A 226 13.64 1.24 2.29
N ILE A 227 12.66 1.85 1.62
CA ILE A 227 11.69 1.15 0.79
C ILE A 227 12.36 0.52 -0.44
N ALA A 228 13.30 1.22 -1.08
CA ALA A 228 14.05 0.71 -2.23
C ALA A 228 14.92 -0.49 -1.84
N LEU A 229 15.63 -0.42 -0.71
CA LEU A 229 16.36 -1.55 -0.15
C LEU A 229 15.43 -2.72 0.15
N PHE A 230 14.29 -2.46 0.80
CA PHE A 230 13.31 -3.50 1.08
C PHE A 230 12.80 -4.18 -0.20
N PHE A 231 12.46 -3.40 -1.22
CA PHE A 231 11.99 -3.94 -2.49
C PHE A 231 13.08 -4.74 -3.22
N PHE A 232 14.33 -4.29 -3.19
CA PHE A 232 15.47 -5.06 -3.69
C PHE A 232 15.58 -6.40 -2.94
N CYS A 233 15.59 -6.37 -1.60
CA CYS A 233 15.66 -7.58 -0.79
C CYS A 233 14.49 -8.54 -1.04
N LEU A 234 13.28 -8.04 -1.32
CA LEU A 234 12.14 -8.89 -1.70
C LEU A 234 12.33 -9.59 -3.04
N ILE A 235 12.86 -8.90 -4.04
CA ILE A 235 13.03 -9.48 -5.38
C ILE A 235 14.07 -10.60 -5.37
N PHE A 236 15.10 -10.48 -4.53
CA PHE A 236 16.23 -11.41 -4.48
C PHE A 236 16.15 -12.43 -3.33
N SER A 237 15.11 -12.39 -2.49
CA SER A 237 14.90 -13.32 -1.36
C SER A 237 14.41 -14.69 -1.78
#